data_AF-A0A373VQ28-F1
#
_entry.id   AF-A0A373VQ28-F1
#
_cell.length_a   1.000
_cell.length_b   1.000
_cell.length_c   1.000
_cell.angle_alpha   90.00
_cell.angle_beta   90.00
_cell.angle_gamma   90.00
#
_symmetry.space_group_name_H-M   'P 1'
#
loop_
_entity.id
_entity.type
_entity.pdbx_description
1 polymer ?
#
loop_
_entity_poly.entity_id
_entity_poly.type
_entity_poly.pdbx_seq_one_letter_code
_entity_poly.pdbx_strand_id
1 'polypeptide(L)'
;MKNKKWISLAAAVVLAVTALPMGVFAAKKDGEEEKLTKVTLNEVAHSIFYAPQYVAIEEGYFAEEGLDLTLVTGFGADKVLTALISGEADIGFMGAEASIYAYQEGATDPAVNFAQLTQRAGNFLVAREEMPDFKWEDLKGKKVLGGRKGGVHTSM
;
A
#
# COMPACT_ATOMS: atom_id res chain seq x y z
N MET A 1 54.73 49.35 32.46
CA MET A 1 53.98 48.93 31.25
C MET A 1 53.78 47.42 31.10
N LYS A 2 54.30 46.55 32.00
CA LYS A 2 54.16 45.08 31.87
C LYS A 2 52.89 44.48 32.50
N ASN A 3 52.21 45.21 33.37
CA ASN A 3 51.12 44.66 34.20
C ASN A 3 49.71 44.86 33.59
N LYS A 4 49.56 45.74 32.60
CA LYS A 4 48.27 45.97 31.92
C LYS A 4 47.94 44.90 30.88
N LYS A 5 48.96 44.25 30.28
CA LYS A 5 48.80 43.21 29.25
C LYS A 5 48.25 41.89 29.81
N TRP A 6 48.51 41.60 31.09
CA TRP A 6 48.08 40.36 31.75
C TRP A 6 46.62 40.46 32.23
N ILE A 7 46.19 41.66 32.64
CA ILE A 7 44.80 41.94 33.04
C ILE A 7 43.88 41.90 31.81
N SER A 8 44.33 42.41 30.65
CA SER A 8 43.57 42.30 29.40
C SER A 8 43.48 40.88 28.85
N LEU A 9 44.50 40.04 29.08
CA LEU A 9 44.50 38.64 28.64
C LEU A 9 43.60 37.77 29.54
N ALA A 10 43.60 38.02 30.85
CA ALA A 10 42.71 37.34 31.79
C ALA A 10 41.23 37.72 31.56
N ALA A 11 40.94 38.99 31.26
CA ALA A 11 39.56 39.42 30.94
C ALA A 11 39.04 38.83 29.62
N ALA A 12 39.89 38.67 28.61
CA ALA A 12 39.52 38.05 27.33
C ALA A 12 39.26 36.53 27.45
N VAL A 13 40.00 35.83 28.32
CA VAL A 13 39.80 34.39 28.57
C VAL A 13 38.54 34.14 29.40
N VAL A 14 38.22 35.01 30.37
CA VAL A 14 36.97 34.90 31.14
C VAL A 14 35.74 35.18 30.27
N LEU A 15 35.81 36.14 29.34
CA LEU A 15 34.73 36.40 28.37
C LEU A 15 34.56 35.29 27.31
N ALA A 16 35.64 34.60 26.94
CA ALA A 16 35.56 33.47 26.01
C ALA A 16 35.02 32.19 26.67
N VAL A 17 35.20 32.00 27.99
CA VAL A 17 34.72 30.84 28.73
C VAL A 17 33.26 30.99 29.20
N THR A 18 32.75 32.22 29.34
CA THR A 18 31.33 32.44 29.66
C THR A 18 30.41 32.52 28.43
N ALA A 19 30.96 32.47 27.21
CA ALA A 19 30.19 32.61 25.97
C ALA A 19 29.68 31.30 25.34
N LEU A 20 30.07 30.12 25.85
CA LEU A 20 29.58 28.81 25.40
C LEU A 20 29.53 27.86 26.62
N PRO A 21 28.35 27.37 27.06
CA PRO A 21 27.29 26.81 26.22
C PRO A 21 25.89 27.27 26.66
N MET A 22 25.44 28.44 26.22
CA MET A 22 24.00 28.73 26.15
C MET A 22 23.49 28.18 24.82
N GLY A 23 22.76 27.07 24.85
CA GLY A 23 22.02 26.58 23.67
C GLY A 23 22.23 25.13 23.27
N VAL A 24 22.72 24.26 24.17
CA VAL A 24 22.45 22.81 24.12
C VAL A 24 21.01 22.50 24.55
N PHE A 25 20.12 23.49 24.54
CA PHE A 25 18.72 23.24 24.23
C PHE A 25 18.63 22.87 22.74
N ALA A 26 19.10 21.67 22.43
CA ALA A 26 18.32 20.82 21.56
C ALA A 26 16.89 20.99 22.05
N ALA A 27 16.07 21.63 21.22
CA ALA A 27 14.65 21.40 21.29
C ALA A 27 14.52 19.88 21.26
N LYS A 28 14.36 19.29 22.44
CA LYS A 28 13.57 18.09 22.58
C LYS A 28 12.25 18.55 22.02
N LYS A 29 12.11 18.37 20.69
CA LYS A 29 10.82 18.24 20.05
C LYS A 29 10.19 17.19 20.93
N ASP A 30 9.30 17.63 21.82
CA ASP A 30 8.40 16.72 22.48
C ASP A 30 7.89 15.87 21.34
N GLY A 31 8.27 14.59 21.36
CA GLY A 31 7.90 13.66 20.31
C GLY A 31 6.39 13.63 20.35
N GLU A 32 5.75 14.43 19.48
CA GLU A 32 4.59 13.93 18.79
C GLU A 32 5.06 12.58 18.26
N GLU A 33 4.64 11.50 18.93
CA GLU A 33 4.52 10.22 18.25
C GLU A 33 3.86 10.57 16.93
N GLU A 34 4.60 10.45 15.82
CA GLU A 34 4.03 10.60 14.50
C GLU A 34 2.88 9.63 14.43
N LYS A 35 1.67 10.18 14.59
CA LYS A 35 0.46 9.38 14.71
C LYS A 35 0.19 8.86 13.32
N LEU A 36 0.69 7.65 13.06
CA LEU A 36 0.54 6.97 11.79
C LEU A 36 -0.95 6.89 11.44
N THR A 37 -1.25 7.18 10.18
CA THR A 37 -2.61 7.06 9.65
C THR A 37 -2.89 5.58 9.44
N LYS A 38 -3.89 5.05 10.14
CA LYS A 38 -4.30 3.65 9.99
C LYS A 38 -4.97 3.46 8.63
N VAL A 39 -4.54 2.44 7.92
CA VAL A 39 -5.12 2.06 6.63
C VAL A 39 -5.25 0.54 6.57
N THR A 40 -6.45 0.05 6.28
CA THR A 40 -6.73 -1.36 6.06
C THR A 40 -6.80 -1.63 4.56
N LEU A 41 -5.85 -2.41 4.05
CA LEU A 41 -5.84 -2.88 2.67
C LEU A 41 -6.30 -4.34 2.62
N ASN A 42 -7.36 -4.61 1.85
CA ASN A 42 -7.90 -5.94 1.66
C ASN A 42 -7.55 -6.49 0.28
N GLU A 43 -6.66 -7.48 0.21
CA GLU A 43 -6.22 -8.10 -1.05
C GLU A 43 -7.08 -9.30 -1.45
N VAL A 44 -7.28 -9.46 -2.75
CA VAL A 44 -8.07 -10.56 -3.31
C VAL A 44 -7.47 -11.94 -3.09
N ALA A 45 -6.14 -12.04 -3.04
CA ALA A 45 -5.39 -13.26 -2.80
C ALA A 45 -3.97 -12.93 -2.33
N HIS A 46 -3.38 -13.78 -1.49
CA HIS A 46 -1.97 -13.67 -1.14
C HIS A 46 -1.11 -14.33 -2.23
N SER A 47 -0.45 -13.55 -3.09
CA SER A 47 0.15 -14.05 -4.33
C SER A 47 1.40 -13.29 -4.74
N ILE A 48 2.34 -13.99 -5.40
CA ILE A 48 3.57 -13.41 -5.94
C ILE A 48 3.32 -12.24 -6.92
N PHE A 49 2.13 -12.15 -7.53
CA PHE A 49 1.75 -11.01 -8.36
C PHE A 49 1.75 -9.69 -7.60
N TYR A 50 1.67 -9.74 -6.28
CA TYR A 50 1.66 -8.59 -5.40
C TYR A 50 2.96 -8.44 -4.61
N ALA A 51 4.02 -9.17 -4.98
CA ALA A 51 5.31 -9.13 -4.31
C ALA A 51 5.85 -7.71 -4.05
N PRO A 52 5.74 -6.72 -4.97
CA PRO A 52 6.20 -5.37 -4.67
C PRO A 52 5.54 -4.74 -3.43
N GLN A 53 4.25 -5.03 -3.17
CA GLN A 53 3.56 -4.52 -1.99
C GLN A 53 4.11 -5.17 -0.71
N TYR A 54 4.39 -6.48 -0.74
CA TYR A 54 4.88 -7.20 0.44
C TYR A 54 6.29 -6.76 0.81
N VAL A 55 7.13 -6.49 -0.19
CA VAL A 55 8.45 -5.89 0.04
C VAL A 55 8.30 -4.51 0.67
N ALA A 56 7.38 -3.66 0.20
CA ALA A 56 7.16 -2.35 0.81
C ALA A 56 6.66 -2.41 2.27
N ILE A 57 5.89 -3.45 2.61
CA ILE A 57 5.48 -3.72 4.01
C ILE A 57 6.69 -4.12 4.85
N GLU A 58 7.50 -5.09 4.38
CA GLU A 58 8.64 -5.63 5.12
C GLU A 58 9.76 -4.60 5.30
N GLU A 59 10.03 -3.80 4.27
CA GLU A 59 11.05 -2.73 4.31
C GLU A 59 10.55 -1.48 5.05
N GLY A 60 9.30 -1.45 5.52
CA GLY A 60 8.77 -0.36 6.35
C GLY A 60 8.40 0.93 5.61
N TYR A 61 8.35 0.92 4.27
CA TYR A 61 8.09 2.11 3.46
C TYR A 61 6.74 2.78 3.77
N PHE A 62 5.72 2.01 4.17
CA PHE A 62 4.45 2.60 4.62
C PHE A 62 4.61 3.43 5.89
N ALA A 63 5.37 2.94 6.88
CA ALA A 63 5.61 3.66 8.12
C ALA A 63 6.47 4.91 7.88
N GLU A 64 7.45 4.85 6.98
CA GLU A 64 8.25 6.01 6.55
C GLU A 64 7.39 7.12 5.92
N GLU A 65 6.31 6.74 5.23
CA GLU A 65 5.32 7.65 4.65
C GLU A 65 4.17 8.00 5.62
N GLY A 66 4.28 7.64 6.91
CA GLY A 66 3.31 7.99 7.94
C GLY A 66 2.04 7.12 7.96
N LEU A 67 2.09 5.91 7.40
CA LEU A 67 0.97 4.96 7.30
C LEU A 67 1.19 3.73 8.18
N ASP A 68 0.19 3.39 8.99
CA ASP A 68 0.07 2.11 9.72
C ASP A 68 -0.82 1.17 8.90
N LEU A 69 -0.20 0.41 8.00
CA LEU A 69 -0.90 -0.46 7.06
C LEU A 69 -1.23 -1.81 7.69
N THR A 70 -2.51 -2.14 7.74
CA THR A 70 -2.99 -3.51 8.04
C THR A 70 -3.37 -4.21 6.74
N LEU A 71 -2.70 -5.32 6.43
CA LEU A 71 -3.04 -6.17 5.29
C LEU A 71 -4.01 -7.29 5.70
N VAL A 72 -5.12 -7.43 4.97
CA VAL A 72 -6.11 -8.50 5.13
C VAL A 72 -6.28 -9.23 3.80
N THR A 73 -6.42 -10.55 3.81
CA THR A 73 -6.72 -11.32 2.59
C THR A 73 -8.20 -11.71 2.54
N GLY A 74 -8.94 -11.13 1.60
CA GLY A 74 -10.38 -11.33 1.43
C GLY A 74 -10.78 -12.62 0.70
N PHE A 75 -9.86 -13.23 -0.06
CA PHE A 75 -10.09 -14.47 -0.83
C PHE A 75 -11.29 -14.38 -1.80
N GLY A 76 -11.29 -13.36 -2.66
CA GLY A 76 -12.31 -13.14 -3.68
C GLY A 76 -12.67 -11.68 -3.88
N ALA A 77 -12.82 -11.25 -5.13
CA ALA A 77 -13.12 -9.85 -5.45
C ALA A 77 -14.48 -9.39 -4.91
N ASP A 78 -15.46 -10.29 -4.83
CA ASP A 78 -16.78 -10.07 -4.22
C ASP A 78 -16.67 -9.74 -2.72
N LYS A 79 -15.81 -10.44 -1.99
CA LYS A 79 -15.57 -10.22 -0.57
C LYS A 79 -14.77 -8.94 -0.32
N VAL A 80 -13.73 -8.70 -1.13
CA VAL A 80 -12.93 -7.47 -1.06
C VAL A 80 -13.82 -6.24 -1.31
N LEU A 81 -14.69 -6.30 -2.33
CA LEU A 81 -15.64 -5.23 -2.61
C LEU A 81 -16.64 -5.03 -1.48
N THR A 82 -17.13 -6.12 -0.89
CA THR A 82 -18.04 -6.04 0.26
C THR A 82 -17.36 -5.35 1.45
N ALA A 83 -16.11 -5.71 1.76
CA ALA A 83 -15.34 -5.09 2.84
C ALA A 83 -15.08 -3.59 2.59
N LEU A 84 -14.83 -3.21 1.33
CA LEU A 84 -14.67 -1.80 0.95
C LEU A 84 -15.98 -1.01 1.15
N ILE A 85 -17.10 -1.55 0.68
CA ILE A 85 -18.41 -0.87 0.76
C ILE A 85 -18.91 -0.81 2.21
N SER A 86 -18.63 -1.83 3.03
CA SER A 86 -19.03 -1.84 4.45
C SER A 86 -18.16 -0.95 5.35
N GLY A 87 -17.04 -0.44 4.82
CA GLY A 87 -16.04 0.31 5.60
C GLY A 87 -15.15 -0.56 6.48
N GLU A 88 -15.16 -1.89 6.29
CA GLU A 88 -14.22 -2.81 6.92
C GLU A 88 -12.80 -2.69 6.34
N ALA A 89 -12.67 -2.22 5.10
CA ALA A 89 -11.41 -1.92 4.45
C ALA A 89 -11.43 -0.50 3.85
N ASP A 90 -10.31 0.22 3.99
CA ASP A 90 -10.13 1.54 3.38
C ASP A 90 -9.76 1.41 1.89
N ILE A 91 -9.01 0.35 1.56
CA ILE A 91 -8.55 0.06 0.19
C ILE A 91 -8.86 -1.40 -0.15
N GLY A 92 -9.59 -1.61 -1.25
CA GLY A 92 -9.78 -2.93 -1.84
C GLY A 92 -8.78 -3.17 -2.97
N PHE A 93 -7.98 -4.23 -2.88
CA PHE A 93 -7.04 -4.60 -3.92
C PHE A 93 -7.51 -5.84 -4.69
N MET A 94 -8.22 -5.58 -5.81
CA MET A 94 -8.90 -6.57 -6.65
C MET A 94 -8.94 -6.09 -8.12
N GLY A 95 -9.48 -6.92 -9.01
CA GLY A 95 -9.67 -6.56 -10.40
C GLY A 95 -10.66 -5.40 -10.59
N ALA A 96 -10.35 -4.49 -11.53
CA ALA A 96 -11.14 -3.30 -11.81
C ALA A 96 -12.58 -3.61 -12.28
N GLU A 97 -12.83 -4.81 -12.77
CA GLU A 97 -14.16 -5.25 -13.19
C GLU A 97 -15.18 -5.26 -12.05
N ALA A 98 -14.75 -5.49 -10.81
CA ALA A 98 -15.64 -5.55 -9.66
C ALA A 98 -16.35 -4.19 -9.42
N SER A 99 -15.61 -3.08 -9.55
CA SER A 99 -16.22 -1.75 -9.41
C SER A 99 -17.13 -1.39 -10.60
N ILE A 100 -16.79 -1.87 -11.80
CA ILE A 100 -17.64 -1.68 -13.00
C ILE A 100 -18.97 -2.42 -12.85
N TYR A 101 -18.94 -3.68 -12.39
CA TYR A 101 -20.17 -4.46 -12.17
C TYR A 101 -21.03 -3.84 -11.08
N ALA A 102 -20.44 -3.45 -9.95
CA ALA A 102 -21.16 -2.79 -8.86
C ALA A 102 -21.82 -1.47 -9.32
N TYR A 103 -21.11 -0.69 -10.15
CA TYR A 103 -21.66 0.52 -10.73
C TYR A 103 -22.84 0.22 -11.67
N GLN A 104 -22.72 -0.80 -12.53
CA GLN A 104 -23.81 -1.23 -13.41
C GLN A 104 -25.03 -1.75 -12.65
N GLU A 105 -24.83 -2.33 -11.46
CA GLU A 105 -25.89 -2.79 -10.56
C GLU A 105 -26.55 -1.66 -9.75
N GLY A 106 -26.10 -0.41 -9.91
CA GLY A 106 -26.75 0.77 -9.34
C GLY A 106 -26.13 1.29 -8.04
N ALA A 107 -24.85 1.01 -7.77
CA ALA A 107 -24.15 1.55 -6.61
C ALA A 107 -24.19 3.10 -6.60
N THR A 108 -24.69 3.67 -5.50
CA THR A 108 -24.78 5.14 -5.31
C THR A 108 -23.49 5.76 -4.77
N ASP A 109 -22.61 4.95 -4.21
CA ASP A 109 -21.27 5.30 -3.78
C ASP A 109 -20.28 4.33 -4.43
N PRO A 110 -19.86 4.59 -5.69
CA PRO A 110 -19.10 3.62 -6.46
C PRO A 110 -17.64 3.54 -6.02
N ALA A 111 -17.11 2.32 -5.95
CA ALA A 111 -15.70 2.09 -5.70
C ALA A 111 -14.83 2.75 -6.80
N VAL A 112 -13.86 3.57 -6.37
CA VAL A 112 -12.99 4.33 -7.26
C VAL A 112 -11.69 3.56 -7.52
N ASN A 113 -11.40 3.26 -8.78
CA ASN A 113 -10.11 2.72 -9.19
C ASN A 113 -9.09 3.86 -9.32
N PHE A 114 -8.06 3.88 -8.47
CA PHE A 114 -7.07 4.98 -8.46
C PHE A 114 -5.62 4.54 -8.68
N ALA A 115 -5.32 3.24 -8.60
CA ALA A 115 -3.98 2.69 -8.76
C ALA A 115 -4.00 1.33 -9.47
N GLN A 116 -2.91 1.00 -10.16
CA GLN A 116 -2.74 -0.28 -10.86
C GLN A 116 -1.36 -0.86 -10.53
N LEU A 117 -1.32 -2.08 -9.98
CA LEU A 117 -0.06 -2.79 -9.71
C LEU A 117 0.36 -3.71 -10.86
N THR A 118 -0.59 -4.37 -11.53
CA THR A 118 -0.32 -5.31 -12.62
C THR A 118 -0.88 -4.79 -13.94
N GLN A 119 -0.08 -4.85 -15.01
CA GLN A 119 -0.48 -4.38 -16.34
C GLN A 119 -1.38 -5.37 -17.10
N ARG A 120 -1.31 -6.65 -16.72
CA ARG A 120 -2.09 -7.74 -17.35
C ARG A 120 -2.60 -8.67 -16.26
N ALA A 121 -3.82 -9.17 -16.47
CA ALA A 121 -4.37 -10.21 -15.63
C ALA A 121 -3.68 -11.55 -15.94
N GLY A 122 -3.34 -12.32 -14.89
CA GLY A 122 -2.76 -13.66 -15.00
C GLY A 122 -3.79 -14.74 -15.35
N ASN A 123 -4.70 -14.45 -16.28
CA ASN A 123 -5.77 -15.38 -16.66
C ASN A 123 -5.30 -16.25 -17.82
N PHE A 124 -5.50 -17.56 -17.68
CA PHE A 124 -5.15 -18.55 -18.69
C PHE A 124 -6.35 -19.41 -19.03
N LEU A 125 -6.54 -19.66 -20.33
CA LEU A 125 -7.37 -20.77 -20.79
C LEU A 125 -6.48 -22.00 -20.89
N VAL A 126 -6.78 -23.02 -20.10
CA VAL A 126 -5.96 -24.23 -20.01
C VAL A 126 -6.80 -25.43 -20.45
N ALA A 127 -6.23 -26.27 -21.31
CA ALA A 127 -6.81 -27.52 -21.73
C ALA A 127 -6.18 -28.69 -20.95
N ARG A 128 -6.93 -29.78 -20.77
CA ARG A 128 -6.42 -31.01 -20.13
C ARG A 128 -5.40 -31.73 -21.02
N GLU A 129 -5.59 -31.63 -22.32
CA GLU A 129 -4.77 -32.25 -23.36
C GLU A 129 -4.24 -31.16 -24.28
N GLU A 130 -3.14 -31.45 -24.97
CA GLU A 130 -2.53 -30.53 -25.92
C GLU A 130 -3.47 -30.28 -27.11
N MET A 131 -3.59 -29.00 -27.52
CA MET A 131 -4.44 -28.56 -28.63
C MET A 131 -3.62 -27.66 -29.57
N PRO A 132 -2.78 -28.24 -30.45
CA PRO A 132 -1.79 -27.48 -31.23
C PRO A 132 -2.38 -26.46 -32.21
N ASP A 133 -3.62 -26.68 -32.67
CA ASP A 133 -4.32 -25.81 -33.63
C ASP A 133 -5.57 -25.14 -33.02
N PHE A 134 -5.53 -24.83 -31.72
CA PHE A 134 -6.66 -24.24 -30.99
C PHE A 134 -7.19 -22.97 -31.64
N LYS A 135 -8.52 -22.89 -31.79
CA LYS A 135 -9.27 -21.71 -32.20
C LYS A 135 -10.37 -21.40 -31.19
N TRP A 136 -10.74 -20.13 -31.06
CA TRP A 136 -11.79 -19.71 -30.14
C TRP A 136 -13.14 -20.37 -30.43
N GLU A 137 -13.42 -20.72 -31.69
CA GLU A 137 -14.61 -21.46 -32.10
C GLU A 137 -14.70 -22.85 -31.47
N ASP A 138 -13.56 -23.45 -31.09
CA ASP A 138 -13.52 -24.80 -30.49
C ASP A 138 -14.16 -24.83 -29.09
N LEU A 139 -14.34 -23.67 -28.46
CA LEU A 139 -15.06 -23.54 -27.20
C LEU A 139 -16.59 -23.61 -27.37
N LYS A 140 -17.12 -23.42 -28.58
CA LYS A 140 -18.57 -23.43 -28.81
C LYS A 140 -19.14 -24.81 -28.47
N GLY A 141 -20.14 -24.84 -27.59
CA GLY A 141 -20.77 -26.07 -27.13
C GLY A 141 -19.95 -26.89 -26.13
N LYS A 142 -18.78 -26.40 -25.70
CA LYS A 142 -17.98 -27.01 -24.62
C LYS A 142 -18.37 -26.43 -23.26
N LYS A 143 -18.21 -27.23 -22.21
CA LYS A 143 -18.29 -26.75 -20.83
C LYS A 143 -16.92 -26.20 -20.43
N VAL A 144 -16.86 -24.91 -20.11
CA VAL A 144 -15.63 -24.25 -19.63
C VAL A 144 -15.68 -24.14 -18.12
N LEU A 145 -14.67 -24.66 -17.44
CA LEU A 145 -14.56 -24.55 -15.99
C LEU A 145 -14.02 -23.16 -15.63
N GLY A 146 -14.86 -22.34 -15.01
CA GLY A 146 -14.43 -21.08 -14.42
C GLY A 146 -13.83 -21.27 -13.03
N GLY A 147 -13.05 -20.30 -12.56
CA GLY A 147 -12.37 -20.36 -11.26
C GLY A 147 -13.32 -20.39 -10.06
N ARG A 148 -14.42 -19.64 -10.10
CA ARG A 148 -15.47 -19.62 -9.06
C ARG A 148 -16.81 -19.16 -9.64
N LYS A 149 -17.93 -19.58 -9.03
CA LYS A 149 -19.27 -19.09 -9.38
C LYS A 149 -19.33 -17.55 -9.20
N GLY A 150 -19.78 -16.82 -10.23
CA GLY A 150 -19.80 -15.35 -10.23
C GLY A 150 -18.42 -14.70 -10.44
N GLY A 151 -17.40 -15.49 -10.80
CA GLY A 151 -16.11 -14.96 -11.23
C GLY A 151 -16.10 -14.65 -12.73
N VAL A 152 -15.13 -13.84 -13.17
CA VAL A 152 -14.98 -13.36 -14.55
C VAL A 152 -14.88 -14.50 -15.59
N HIS A 153 -14.51 -15.71 -15.15
CA HIS A 153 -14.21 -16.85 -16.04
C HIS A 153 -15.30 -17.91 -16.11
N THR A 154 -16.46 -17.73 -15.44
CA THR A 154 -17.55 -18.71 -15.56
C THR A 154 -18.38 -18.43 -16.81
N SER A 155 -18.36 -19.37 -17.77
CA SER A 155 -19.40 -19.42 -18.80
C SER A 155 -20.74 -19.74 -18.13
N MET A 156 -21.78 -18.97 -18.43
CA MET A 156 -23.16 -19.42 -18.23
C MET A 156 -23.47 -20.63 -19.09
#